data_AF-A0A4Y2KTK6-F1
#
_entry.id   AF-A0A4Y2KTK6-F1
#
_cell.length_a   1.000
_cell.length_b   1.000
_cell.length_c   1.000
_cell.angle_alpha   90.00
_cell.angle_beta   90.00
_cell.angle_gamma   90.00
#
_symmetry.space_group_name_H-M   'P 1'
#
loop_
_entity.id
_entity.type
_entity.pdbx_description
1 polymer ?
#
loop_
_entity_poly.entity_id
_entity_poly.type
_entity_poly.pdbx_seq_one_letter_code
_entity_poly.pdbx_strand_id
1 'polypeptide(L)'
;MGEEKVNWDEVSKNPGLTESLIRNFKDKVDWNLISRYQKLSEKFILEFKDRVNWQNISAYQKLSEKFITDNENLLEWDIISKYQRLSEKFILMHDHKVHWPAISEYQTLSDQFILENVGKLDMTLVSRYQNMSEKTIEKLDKSVDWNEIFKYQDDLTSGFVIKQIEKITDCRVMMKLRLSDEEFNKVYKRLKLWYRTRECLNKT
;
A
#
# COMPACT_ATOMS: atom_id res chain seq x y z
N MET A 1 50.96 6.20 -19.14
CA MET A 1 49.50 6.36 -19.25
C MET A 1 48.89 5.59 -18.09
N GLY A 2 48.33 6.28 -17.11
CA GLY A 2 47.58 5.59 -16.05
C GLY A 2 46.32 5.03 -16.66
N GLU A 3 46.05 3.73 -16.46
CA GLU A 3 44.76 3.15 -16.81
C GLU A 3 43.68 3.88 -16.00
N GLU A 4 42.74 4.51 -16.70
CA GLU A 4 41.59 5.14 -16.07
C GLU A 4 40.77 4.03 -15.41
N LYS A 5 40.78 3.99 -14.08
CA LYS A 5 40.12 2.95 -13.31
C LYS A 5 38.61 3.09 -13.50
N VAL A 6 38.01 2.13 -14.22
CA VAL A 6 36.56 2.10 -14.43
C VAL A 6 35.83 2.05 -13.09
N ASN A 7 34.91 3.00 -12.88
CA ASN A 7 34.00 3.00 -11.74
C ASN A 7 32.83 2.04 -12.01
N TRP A 8 32.92 0.82 -11.49
CA TRP A 8 31.91 -0.21 -11.73
C TRP A 8 30.56 0.08 -11.08
N ASP A 9 30.49 0.91 -10.04
CA ASP A 9 29.22 1.31 -9.43
C ASP A 9 28.42 2.23 -10.35
N GLU A 10 29.11 3.18 -11.00
CA GLU A 10 28.49 4.06 -12.01
C GLU A 10 28.03 3.28 -13.23
N VAL A 11 28.85 2.34 -13.69
CA VAL A 11 28.47 1.41 -14.77
C VAL A 11 27.24 0.60 -14.36
N SER A 12 27.23 0.05 -13.14
CA SER A 12 26.15 -0.80 -12.63
C SER A 12 24.85 -0.04 -12.36
N LYS A 13 24.88 1.28 -12.16
CA LYS A 13 23.64 2.11 -12.04
C LYS A 13 23.15 2.63 -13.38
N ASN A 14 23.94 2.51 -14.45
CA ASN A 14 23.58 3.07 -15.74
C ASN A 14 22.32 2.37 -16.30
N PRO A 15 21.21 3.10 -16.53
CA PRO A 15 19.98 2.52 -17.05
C PRO A 15 20.11 1.87 -18.43
N GLY A 16 21.13 2.25 -19.22
CA GLY A 16 21.41 1.68 -20.54
C GLY A 16 22.16 0.35 -20.51
N LEU A 17 22.52 -0.18 -19.33
CA LEU A 17 23.27 -1.42 -19.22
C LEU A 17 22.37 -2.63 -19.54
N THR A 18 22.66 -3.30 -20.67
CA THR A 18 21.90 -4.47 -21.13
C THR A 18 22.33 -5.75 -20.42
N GLU A 19 21.45 -6.73 -20.33
CA GLU A 19 21.76 -8.04 -19.75
C GLU A 19 22.98 -8.74 -20.41
N SER A 20 23.19 -8.56 -21.71
CA SER A 20 24.37 -9.11 -22.41
C SER A 20 25.67 -8.51 -21.88
N LEU A 21 25.69 -7.19 -21.66
CA LEU A 21 26.84 -6.51 -21.07
C LEU A 21 27.03 -6.93 -19.61
N ILE A 22 25.94 -7.08 -18.84
CA ILE A 22 26.02 -7.58 -17.46
C ILE A 22 26.64 -8.98 -17.43
N ARG A 23 26.27 -9.89 -18.34
CA ARG A 23 26.90 -11.23 -18.45
C ARG A 23 28.40 -11.13 -18.68
N ASN A 24 28.83 -10.25 -19.58
CA ASN A 24 30.24 -10.08 -19.93
C ASN A 24 31.07 -9.52 -18.76
N PHE A 25 30.45 -8.75 -17.87
CA PHE A 25 31.11 -8.09 -16.74
C PHE A 25 30.58 -8.57 -15.37
N LYS A 26 30.04 -9.79 -15.31
CA LYS A 26 29.35 -10.37 -14.14
C LYS A 26 30.17 -10.39 -12.84
N ASP A 27 31.49 -10.42 -12.96
CA ASP A 27 32.43 -10.46 -11.83
C ASP A 27 32.94 -9.07 -11.43
N LYS A 28 32.48 -8.01 -12.11
CA LYS A 28 32.89 -6.62 -11.86
C LYS A 28 31.73 -5.71 -11.46
N VAL A 29 30.52 -5.97 -11.97
CA VAL A 29 29.32 -5.18 -11.63
C VAL A 29 28.90 -5.40 -10.17
N ASP A 30 28.27 -4.38 -9.59
CA ASP A 30 27.62 -4.48 -8.29
C ASP A 30 26.21 -5.04 -8.46
N TRP A 31 25.99 -6.26 -7.98
CA TRP A 31 24.73 -6.96 -8.10
C TRP A 31 23.56 -6.33 -7.33
N ASN A 32 23.83 -5.58 -6.25
CA ASN A 32 22.78 -4.81 -5.58
C ASN A 32 22.26 -3.70 -6.49
N LEU A 33 23.18 -2.99 -7.15
CA LEU A 33 22.86 -1.92 -8.08
C LEU A 33 22.15 -2.48 -9.32
N ILE A 34 22.67 -3.56 -9.90
CA ILE A 34 22.04 -4.28 -11.01
C ILE A 34 20.60 -4.69 -10.66
N SER A 35 20.39 -5.31 -9.50
CA SER A 35 19.06 -5.81 -9.10
C SER A 35 18.05 -4.68 -8.87
N ARG A 36 18.52 -3.48 -8.55
CA ARG A 36 17.67 -2.32 -8.22
C ARG A 36 17.36 -1.44 -9.42
N TYR A 37 18.35 -1.14 -10.26
CA TYR A 37 18.24 -0.06 -11.26
C TYR A 37 17.99 -0.55 -12.68
N GLN A 38 18.28 -1.82 -12.97
CA GLN A 38 18.16 -2.37 -14.31
C GLN A 38 16.82 -3.08 -14.46
N LYS A 39 16.30 -3.08 -15.68
CA LYS A 39 15.14 -3.90 -16.03
C LYS A 39 15.64 -5.29 -16.42
N LEU A 40 15.48 -6.25 -15.51
CA LEU A 40 15.93 -7.62 -15.69
C LEU A 40 14.76 -8.51 -16.11
N SER A 41 15.00 -9.43 -17.04
CA SER A 41 14.07 -10.50 -17.35
C SER A 41 14.11 -11.57 -16.26
N GLU A 42 12.98 -12.23 -16.02
CA GLU A 42 12.89 -13.36 -15.09
C GLU A 42 13.90 -14.47 -15.41
N LYS A 43 14.15 -14.74 -16.69
CA LYS A 43 15.17 -15.70 -17.12
C LYS A 43 16.57 -15.29 -16.67
N PHE A 44 16.92 -14.01 -16.80
CA PHE A 44 18.20 -13.49 -16.35
C PHE A 44 18.34 -13.56 -14.83
N ILE A 45 17.27 -13.22 -14.10
CA ILE A 45 17.25 -13.29 -12.64
C ILE A 45 17.56 -14.72 -12.17
N LEU A 46 16.98 -15.75 -12.82
CA LEU A 46 17.25 -17.14 -12.49
C LEU A 46 18.64 -17.61 -12.91
N GLU A 47 19.14 -17.14 -14.07
CA GLU A 47 20.51 -17.40 -14.52
C GLU A 47 21.54 -16.94 -13.48
N PHE A 48 21.27 -15.83 -12.78
CA PHE A 48 22.15 -15.24 -11.77
C PHE A 48 21.56 -15.26 -10.36
N LYS A 49 20.73 -16.26 -10.04
CA LYS A 49 20.01 -16.38 -8.76
C LYS A 49 20.90 -16.28 -7.51
N ASP A 50 22.15 -16.74 -7.60
CA ASP A 50 23.11 -16.76 -6.49
C ASP A 50 23.89 -15.43 -6.35
N ARG A 51 23.62 -14.46 -7.23
CA ARG A 51 24.29 -13.15 -7.25
C ARG A 51 23.33 -11.99 -7.08
N VAL A 52 22.14 -12.07 -7.66
CA VAL A 52 21.12 -11.02 -7.54
C VAL A 52 20.74 -10.80 -6.08
N ASN A 53 20.42 -9.55 -5.75
CA ASN A 53 19.86 -9.22 -4.45
C ASN A 53 18.35 -9.43 -4.50
N TRP A 54 17.87 -10.49 -3.87
CA TRP A 54 16.45 -10.88 -3.90
C TRP A 54 15.49 -9.86 -3.27
N GLN A 55 15.93 -9.05 -2.31
CA GLN A 55 15.12 -7.96 -1.76
C GLN A 55 14.90 -6.88 -2.81
N ASN A 56 15.96 -6.48 -3.52
CA ASN A 56 15.86 -5.52 -4.62
C ASN A 56 15.06 -6.11 -5.80
N ILE A 57 15.22 -7.40 -6.10
CA ILE A 57 14.39 -8.08 -7.10
C ILE A 57 12.91 -8.00 -6.73
N SER A 58 12.57 -8.34 -5.49
CA SER A 58 11.19 -8.32 -4.98
C SER A 58 10.57 -6.92 -5.00
N ALA A 59 11.37 -5.88 -4.77
CA ALA A 59 10.87 -4.50 -4.68
C ALA A 59 10.81 -3.77 -6.02
N TYR A 60 11.80 -3.97 -6.89
CA TYR A 60 12.03 -3.08 -8.05
C TYR A 60 11.83 -3.73 -9.41
N GLN A 61 11.83 -5.06 -9.49
CA GLN A 61 11.54 -5.75 -10.74
C GLN A 61 10.04 -5.97 -10.90
N LYS A 62 9.58 -6.02 -12.15
CA LYS A 62 8.21 -6.45 -12.46
C LYS A 62 8.19 -7.97 -12.57
N LEU A 63 7.69 -8.63 -11.52
CA LEU A 63 7.60 -10.08 -11.46
C LEU A 63 6.20 -10.55 -11.86
N SER A 64 6.12 -11.64 -12.61
CA SER A 64 4.86 -12.34 -12.86
C SER A 64 4.46 -13.15 -11.63
N GLU A 65 3.15 -13.30 -11.42
CA GLU A 65 2.62 -14.16 -10.35
C GLU A 65 3.09 -15.61 -10.45
N LYS A 66 3.29 -16.10 -11.68
CA LYS A 66 3.88 -17.43 -11.91
C LYS A 66 5.30 -17.49 -11.39
N PHE A 67 6.12 -16.49 -11.70
CA PHE A 67 7.49 -16.42 -11.19
C PHE A 67 7.53 -16.36 -9.66
N ILE A 68 6.66 -15.55 -9.05
CA ILE A 68 6.57 -15.44 -7.60
C ILE A 68 6.20 -16.80 -6.98
N THR A 69 5.23 -17.51 -7.54
CA THR A 69 4.82 -18.85 -7.07
C THR A 69 5.94 -19.87 -7.23
N ASP A 70 6.58 -19.92 -8.40
CA ASP A 70 7.62 -20.91 -8.70
C ASP A 70 8.91 -20.68 -7.87
N ASN A 71 9.12 -19.47 -7.33
CA ASN A 71 10.34 -19.07 -6.61
C ASN A 71 10.07 -18.51 -5.20
N GLU A 72 8.96 -18.91 -4.59
CA GLU A 72 8.43 -18.37 -3.34
C GLU A 72 9.38 -18.37 -2.13
N ASN A 73 10.37 -19.27 -2.12
CA ASN A 73 11.35 -19.40 -1.03
C ASN A 73 12.54 -18.44 -1.18
N LEU A 74 12.66 -17.74 -2.31
CA LEU A 74 13.73 -16.78 -2.57
C LEU A 74 13.24 -15.33 -2.38
N LEU A 75 11.93 -15.12 -2.29
CA LEU A 75 11.30 -13.81 -2.29
C LEU A 75 10.83 -13.42 -0.90
N GLU A 76 10.91 -12.12 -0.61
CA GLU A 76 10.43 -11.56 0.65
C GLU A 76 8.95 -11.16 0.53
N TRP A 77 8.06 -11.92 1.17
CA TRP A 77 6.61 -11.77 1.00
C TRP A 77 6.05 -10.43 1.45
N ASP A 78 6.64 -9.80 2.47
CA ASP A 78 6.29 -8.44 2.89
C ASP A 78 6.56 -7.42 1.78
N ILE A 79 7.71 -7.56 1.10
CA ILE A 79 8.12 -6.70 0.00
C ILE A 79 7.24 -6.97 -1.22
N ILE A 80 6.98 -8.23 -1.54
CA ILE A 80 6.09 -8.61 -2.65
C ILE A 80 4.69 -8.03 -2.45
N SER A 81 4.12 -8.18 -1.25
CA SER A 81 2.78 -7.68 -0.91
C SER A 81 2.66 -6.16 -1.05
N LYS A 82 3.76 -5.43 -0.85
CA LYS A 82 3.81 -3.97 -0.93
C LYS A 82 4.09 -3.45 -2.33
N TYR A 83 5.06 -4.03 -3.03
CA TYR A 83 5.63 -3.42 -4.24
C TYR A 83 5.22 -4.09 -5.54
N GLN A 84 4.77 -5.35 -5.52
CA GLN A 84 4.25 -6.01 -6.72
C GLN A 84 2.77 -5.70 -6.90
N ARG A 85 2.30 -5.72 -8.16
CA ARG A 85 0.87 -5.66 -8.47
C ARG A 85 0.32 -7.08 -8.46
N LEU A 86 -0.46 -7.41 -7.43
CA LEU A 86 -1.02 -8.74 -7.24
C LEU A 86 -2.50 -8.75 -7.60
N SER A 87 -2.96 -9.82 -8.24
CA SER A 87 -4.39 -10.06 -8.41
C SER A 87 -5.01 -10.56 -7.11
N GLU A 88 -6.27 -10.23 -6.89
CA GLU A 88 -7.04 -10.73 -5.75
C GLU A 88 -7.04 -12.26 -5.66
N LYS A 89 -7.13 -12.95 -6.81
CA LYS A 89 -7.04 -14.41 -6.88
C LYS A 89 -5.69 -14.92 -6.36
N PHE A 90 -4.60 -14.26 -6.73
CA PHE A 90 -3.26 -14.61 -6.25
C PHE A 90 -3.14 -14.39 -4.74
N ILE A 91 -3.65 -13.26 -4.24
CA ILE A 91 -3.66 -12.94 -2.81
C ILE A 91 -4.39 -14.04 -2.02
N LEU A 92 -5.55 -14.51 -2.49
CA LEU A 92 -6.29 -15.60 -1.83
C LEU A 92 -5.60 -16.95 -1.93
N MET A 93 -4.91 -17.23 -3.04
CA MET A 93 -4.16 -18.47 -3.23
C MET A 93 -2.96 -18.56 -2.27
N HIS A 94 -2.37 -17.42 -1.91
CA HIS A 94 -1.19 -17.31 -1.04
C HIS A 94 -1.50 -16.58 0.28
N ASP A 95 -2.71 -16.74 0.80
CA ASP A 95 -3.25 -15.94 1.91
C ASP A 95 -2.45 -16.06 3.22
N HIS A 96 -1.77 -17.19 3.42
CA HIS A 96 -0.92 -17.49 4.57
C HIS A 96 0.50 -16.95 4.44
N LYS A 97 0.88 -16.40 3.28
CA LYS A 97 2.21 -15.84 3.02
C LYS A 97 2.18 -14.34 2.83
N VAL A 98 1.13 -13.82 2.19
CA VAL A 98 0.99 -12.38 1.96
C VAL A 98 0.85 -11.61 3.26
N HIS A 99 1.43 -10.41 3.28
CA HIS A 99 1.34 -9.51 4.41
C HIS A 99 0.09 -8.64 4.30
N TRP A 100 -0.97 -9.05 5.00
CA TRP A 100 -2.28 -8.41 4.91
C TRP A 100 -2.33 -6.90 5.18
N PRO A 101 -1.58 -6.32 6.13
CA PRO A 101 -1.52 -4.86 6.27
C PRO A 101 -0.92 -4.18 5.03
N ALA A 102 0.09 -4.78 4.39
CA ALA A 102 0.63 -4.27 3.13
C ALA A 102 -0.37 -4.42 1.98
N ILE A 103 -1.11 -5.52 1.92
CA ILE A 103 -2.21 -5.68 0.96
C ILE A 103 -3.25 -4.58 1.13
N SER A 104 -3.62 -4.27 2.37
CA SER A 104 -4.64 -3.28 2.73
C SER A 104 -4.23 -1.85 2.34
N GLU A 105 -2.94 -1.53 2.42
CA GLU A 105 -2.40 -0.19 2.15
C GLU A 105 -2.00 0.02 0.69
N TYR A 106 -1.35 -0.96 0.06
CA TYR A 106 -0.63 -0.75 -1.20
C TYR A 106 -1.26 -1.40 -2.43
N GLN A 107 -2.15 -2.39 -2.27
CA GLN A 107 -2.86 -2.99 -3.40
C GLN A 107 -4.11 -2.18 -3.75
N THR A 108 -4.59 -2.34 -4.98
CA THR A 108 -5.92 -1.85 -5.39
C THR A 108 -6.91 -2.98 -5.24
N LEU A 109 -7.80 -2.87 -4.26
CA LEU A 109 -8.79 -3.91 -3.94
C LEU A 109 -10.17 -3.48 -4.44
N SER A 110 -10.93 -4.44 -4.95
CA SER A 110 -12.33 -4.23 -5.29
C SER A 110 -13.19 -4.21 -4.03
N ASP A 111 -14.31 -3.48 -4.09
CA ASP A 111 -15.33 -3.46 -3.05
C ASP A 111 -15.76 -4.87 -2.61
N GLN A 112 -15.94 -5.78 -3.57
CA GLN A 112 -16.37 -7.14 -3.27
C GLN A 112 -15.30 -7.91 -2.48
N PHE A 113 -14.04 -7.78 -2.87
CA PHE A 113 -12.93 -8.40 -2.17
C PHE A 113 -12.81 -7.90 -0.72
N ILE A 114 -12.94 -6.58 -0.53
CA ILE A 114 -12.91 -5.97 0.80
C ILE A 114 -14.04 -6.54 1.68
N LEU A 115 -15.26 -6.61 1.15
CA LEU A 115 -16.43 -7.15 1.88
C LEU A 115 -16.26 -8.61 2.28
N GLU A 116 -15.65 -9.44 1.42
CA GLU A 116 -15.43 -10.87 1.69
C GLU A 116 -14.27 -11.14 2.65
N ASN A 117 -13.31 -10.21 2.78
CA ASN A 117 -12.06 -10.42 3.50
C ASN A 117 -11.82 -9.44 4.65
N VAL A 118 -12.89 -8.83 5.18
CA VAL A 118 -12.85 -7.90 6.33
C VAL A 118 -12.05 -8.43 7.51
N GLY A 119 -12.13 -9.73 7.79
CA GLY A 119 -11.43 -10.35 8.93
C GLY A 119 -9.92 -10.51 8.74
N LYS A 120 -9.40 -10.36 7.51
CA LYS A 120 -7.96 -10.46 7.21
C LYS A 120 -7.34 -9.08 6.96
N LEU A 121 -8.11 -8.16 6.41
CA LEU A 121 -7.66 -6.81 6.08
C LEU A 121 -7.49 -5.95 7.34
N ASP A 122 -6.50 -5.05 7.30
CA ASP A 122 -6.41 -3.96 8.27
C ASP A 122 -7.41 -2.87 7.87
N MET A 123 -8.54 -2.83 8.56
CA MET A 123 -9.63 -1.93 8.19
C MET A 123 -9.33 -0.45 8.42
N THR A 124 -8.37 -0.11 9.28
CA THR A 124 -7.91 1.28 9.42
C THR A 124 -7.12 1.69 8.18
N LEU A 125 -6.23 0.82 7.69
CA LEU A 125 -5.50 1.06 6.44
C LEU A 125 -6.44 1.07 5.23
N VAL A 126 -7.39 0.13 5.16
CA VAL A 126 -8.42 0.12 4.10
C VAL A 126 -9.19 1.44 4.07
N SER A 127 -9.66 1.91 5.23
CA SER A 127 -10.44 3.15 5.33
C SER A 127 -9.67 4.39 4.87
N ARG A 128 -8.34 4.39 5.09
CA ARG A 128 -7.46 5.49 4.72
C ARG A 128 -7.07 5.48 3.24
N TYR A 129 -6.77 4.30 2.68
CA TYR A 129 -6.04 4.20 1.41
C TYR A 129 -6.85 3.59 0.26
N GLN A 130 -7.89 2.79 0.53
CA GLN A 130 -8.72 2.20 -0.54
C GLN A 130 -9.84 3.15 -0.92
N ASN A 131 -10.10 3.33 -2.21
CA ASN A 131 -11.26 4.08 -2.68
C ASN A 131 -12.48 3.14 -2.78
N MET A 132 -13.36 3.20 -1.77
CA MET A 132 -14.55 2.34 -1.69
C MET A 132 -15.80 3.11 -2.10
N SER A 133 -16.76 2.43 -2.73
CA SER A 133 -18.07 3.06 -2.95
C SER A 133 -18.80 3.33 -1.63
N GLU A 134 -19.62 4.39 -1.60
CA GLU A 134 -20.47 4.73 -0.45
C GLU A 134 -21.29 3.52 0.03
N LYS A 135 -21.86 2.74 -0.90
CA LYS A 135 -22.62 1.52 -0.59
C LYS A 135 -21.78 0.49 0.17
N THR A 136 -20.51 0.36 -0.17
CA THR A 136 -19.57 -0.56 0.50
C THR A 136 -19.21 -0.04 1.88
N ILE A 137 -18.95 1.25 2.02
CA ILE A 137 -18.71 1.89 3.32
C ILE A 137 -19.91 1.67 4.26
N GLU A 138 -21.16 1.80 3.78
CA GLU A 138 -22.35 1.53 4.61
C GLU A 138 -22.45 0.09 5.09
N LYS A 139 -22.14 -0.87 4.21
CA LYS A 139 -22.10 -2.29 4.60
C LYS A 139 -21.04 -2.58 5.65
N LEU A 140 -19.95 -1.81 5.63
CA LEU A 140 -18.82 -1.92 6.54
C LEU A 140 -18.92 -0.96 7.75
N ASP A 141 -20.10 -0.40 8.05
CA ASP A 141 -20.31 0.65 9.06
C ASP A 141 -19.61 0.40 10.42
N LYS A 142 -19.53 -0.87 10.84
CA LYS A 142 -18.94 -1.28 12.13
C LYS A 142 -17.45 -1.58 12.06
N SER A 143 -16.90 -1.73 10.85
CA SER A 143 -15.53 -2.18 10.60
C SER A 143 -14.63 -1.05 10.11
N VAL A 144 -15.16 -0.09 9.36
CA VAL A 144 -14.37 1.05 8.89
C VAL A 144 -14.00 2.01 10.01
N ASP A 145 -12.85 2.65 9.86
CA ASP A 145 -12.49 3.82 10.65
C ASP A 145 -13.10 5.07 10.00
N TRP A 146 -14.22 5.53 10.57
CA TRP A 146 -14.93 6.71 10.07
C TRP A 146 -14.09 7.99 10.07
N ASN A 147 -13.13 8.14 10.99
CA ASN A 147 -12.27 9.32 10.99
C ASN A 147 -11.32 9.29 9.78
N GLU A 148 -10.82 8.12 9.42
CA GLU A 148 -10.02 7.94 8.21
C GLU A 148 -10.85 8.16 6.94
N ILE A 149 -12.07 7.58 6.88
CA ILE A 149 -13.01 7.78 5.78
C ILE A 149 -13.24 9.28 5.53
N PHE A 150 -13.66 10.03 6.54
CA PHE A 150 -13.95 11.46 6.36
C PHE A 150 -12.72 12.34 6.11
N LYS A 151 -11.51 11.85 6.41
CA LYS A 151 -10.27 12.61 6.26
C LYS A 151 -9.63 12.44 4.89
N TYR A 152 -9.80 11.27 4.26
CA TYR A 152 -9.06 10.86 3.06
C TYR A 152 -9.93 10.44 1.87
N GLN A 153 -11.22 10.15 2.05
CA GLN A 153 -12.12 9.86 0.93
C GLN A 153 -12.67 11.17 0.34
N ASP A 154 -12.11 11.61 -0.78
CA ASP A 154 -12.45 12.91 -1.39
C ASP A 154 -13.74 12.88 -2.23
N ASP A 155 -14.19 11.68 -2.66
CA ASP A 155 -15.32 11.50 -3.58
C ASP A 155 -16.68 11.28 -2.89
N LEU A 156 -16.76 11.46 -1.56
CA LEU A 156 -18.01 11.29 -0.82
C LEU A 156 -19.00 12.41 -1.16
N THR A 157 -20.23 12.04 -1.47
CA THR A 157 -21.31 12.99 -1.71
C THR A 157 -21.71 13.70 -0.42
N SER A 158 -22.12 14.97 -0.52
CA SER A 158 -22.64 15.69 0.65
C SER A 158 -23.81 14.94 1.30
N GLY A 159 -24.72 14.36 0.51
CA GLY A 159 -25.85 13.59 1.03
C GLY A 159 -25.43 12.39 1.88
N PHE A 160 -24.39 11.68 1.44
CA PHE A 160 -23.81 10.58 2.22
C PHE A 160 -23.19 11.06 3.54
N VAL A 161 -22.37 12.11 3.47
CA VAL A 161 -21.73 12.70 4.67
C VAL A 161 -22.80 13.16 5.67
N ILE A 162 -23.87 13.79 5.21
CA ILE A 162 -24.98 14.27 6.05
C ILE A 162 -25.73 13.09 6.68
N LYS A 163 -25.98 12.02 5.92
CA LYS A 163 -26.60 10.79 6.45
C LYS A 163 -25.77 10.18 7.58
N GLN A 164 -24.44 10.25 7.47
CA GLN A 164 -23.49 9.70 8.44
C GLN A 164 -22.90 10.75 9.38
N ILE A 165 -23.52 11.93 9.49
CA ILE A 165 -22.98 13.09 10.21
C ILE A 165 -22.68 12.78 11.68
N GLU A 166 -23.44 11.86 12.26
CA GLU A 166 -23.26 11.45 13.65
C GLU A 166 -21.96 10.64 13.86
N LYS A 167 -21.34 10.08 12.82
CA LYS A 167 -20.08 9.34 12.90
C LYS A 167 -18.85 10.27 13.00
N ILE A 168 -19.00 11.57 12.75
CA ILE A 168 -17.90 12.54 12.81
C ILE A 168 -17.48 12.77 14.27
N THR A 169 -16.31 12.27 14.66
CA THR A 169 -15.80 12.44 16.04
C THR A 169 -14.65 13.45 16.15
N ASP A 170 -14.01 13.77 15.04
CA ASP A 170 -12.91 14.73 14.96
C ASP A 170 -13.37 16.05 14.32
N CYS A 171 -13.34 17.15 15.07
CA CYS A 171 -13.73 18.45 14.51
C CYS A 171 -12.80 18.93 13.38
N ARG A 172 -11.57 18.41 13.30
CA ARG A 172 -10.61 18.77 12.25
C ARG A 172 -11.04 18.30 10.88
N VAL A 173 -11.83 17.22 10.78
CA VAL A 173 -12.33 16.74 9.47
C VAL A 173 -13.47 17.61 8.95
N MET A 174 -14.22 18.29 9.84
CA MET A 174 -15.35 19.13 9.45
C MET A 174 -14.97 20.25 8.49
N MET A 175 -13.73 20.77 8.58
CA MET A 175 -13.24 21.82 7.68
C MET A 175 -13.02 21.34 6.24
N LYS A 176 -12.86 20.02 6.04
CA LYS A 176 -12.75 19.41 4.71
C LYS A 176 -14.12 19.05 4.14
N LEU A 177 -15.07 18.68 5.01
CA LEU A 177 -16.40 18.28 4.61
C LEU A 177 -17.18 19.52 4.16
N ARG A 178 -17.85 19.43 3.00
CA ARG A 178 -18.72 20.51 2.48
C ARG A 178 -20.07 20.52 3.22
N LEU A 179 -20.02 20.86 4.50
CA LEU A 179 -21.18 21.00 5.38
C LEU A 179 -21.76 22.42 5.29
N SER A 180 -23.09 22.53 5.39
CA SER A 180 -23.75 23.82 5.65
C SER A 180 -23.44 24.33 7.07
N ASP A 181 -23.68 25.62 7.31
CA ASP A 181 -23.51 26.21 8.65
C ASP A 181 -24.38 25.53 9.71
N GLU A 182 -25.58 25.08 9.34
CA GLU A 182 -26.48 24.37 10.25
C GLU A 182 -25.89 23.02 10.67
N GLU A 183 -25.45 22.22 9.71
CA GLU A 183 -24.83 20.91 9.92
C GLU A 183 -23.52 21.02 10.70
N PHE A 184 -22.67 21.98 10.33
CA PHE A 184 -21.43 22.28 11.02
C PHE A 184 -21.71 22.62 12.49
N ASN A 185 -22.64 23.55 12.75
CA ASN A 185 -23.00 23.95 14.10
C ASN A 185 -23.60 22.79 14.91
N LYS A 186 -24.38 21.90 14.29
CA LYS A 186 -24.92 20.71 14.94
C LYS A 186 -23.79 19.78 15.41
N VAL A 187 -22.84 19.43 14.53
CA VAL A 187 -21.72 18.56 14.89
C VAL A 187 -20.82 19.22 15.94
N TYR A 188 -20.49 20.50 15.75
CA TYR A 188 -19.64 21.25 16.68
C TYR A 188 -20.24 21.29 18.09
N LYS A 189 -21.53 21.62 18.23
CA LYS A 189 -22.23 21.65 19.53
C LYS A 189 -22.17 20.29 20.22
N ARG A 190 -22.44 19.21 19.48
CA ARG A 190 -22.41 17.85 20.00
C ARG A 190 -21.02 17.46 20.50
N LEU A 191 -19.97 17.69 19.70
CA LEU A 191 -18.60 17.38 20.10
C LEU A 191 -18.17 18.20 21.31
N LYS A 192 -18.49 19.50 21.34
CA LYS A 192 -18.19 20.39 22.46
C LYS A 192 -18.85 19.92 23.76
N LEU A 193 -20.09 19.45 23.71
CA LEU A 193 -20.79 18.88 24.86
C LEU A 193 -20.10 17.61 25.36
N TRP A 194 -19.74 16.70 24.45
CA TRP A 194 -19.03 15.46 24.78
C TRP A 194 -17.66 15.69 25.44
N TYR A 195 -16.87 16.65 24.94
CA TYR A 195 -15.59 17.00 25.56
C TYR A 195 -15.77 17.51 26.99
N ARG A 196 -16.75 18.41 27.20
CA ARG A 196 -17.04 18.96 28.53
C ARG A 196 -17.50 17.90 29.52
N THR A 197 -18.38 16.99 29.12
CA THR A 197 -18.87 15.94 30.02
C THR A 197 -17.76 14.96 30.40
N ARG A 198 -16.86 14.62 29.46
CA ARG A 198 -15.72 13.75 29.74
C ARG A 198 -14.70 14.39 30.69
N GLU A 199 -14.45 15.69 30.56
CA GLU A 199 -13.62 16.43 31.53
C GLU A 199 -14.24 16.48 32.93
N CYS A 200 -15.58 16.58 33.04
CA CYS A 200 -16.26 16.53 34.33
C CYS A 200 -16.13 15.17 35.01
N LEU A 201 -16.27 14.06 34.26
CA LEU A 201 -16.20 12.70 34.80
C LEU A 201 -14.79 12.27 35.22
N ASN A 202 -13.74 12.81 34.58
CA ASN A 202 -12.35 12.52 34.93
C ASN A 202 -11.84 13.33 36.14
N LYS A 203 -12.65 14.25 36.70
CA LYS A 203 -12.31 15.09 37.86
C LYS A 203 -12.99 14.63 39.16
N THR A 204 -13.75 13.54 39.12
CA THR A 204 -14.37 12.84 40.27
C THR A 204 -13.67 11.52 40.53
#